data_AF-A0A3A1X3I0-F1
#
_entry.id   AF-A0A3A1X3I0-F1
#
_cell.length_a   1.000
_cell.length_b   1.000
_cell.length_c   1.000
_cell.angle_alpha   90.00
_cell.angle_beta   90.00
_cell.angle_gamma   90.00
#
_symmetry.space_group_name_H-M   'P 1'
#
loop_
_entity.id
_entity.type
_entity.pdbx_description
1 polymer ?
#
loop_
_entity_poly.entity_id
_entity_poly.type
_entity_poly.pdbx_seq_one_letter_code
_entity_poly.pdbx_strand_id
1 'polypeptide(L)'
;MTMFYAHKIKHYARFACASVIASAMCLTLCACEGQVPKAAEGSSVKELPDVTPIKEKDIRLRVLRSLEKANEEKNASNLAEYMSGPSALVRASELAIAAKTGKLDAKTTIPREVAQTIVPTNASWPRDLMTITTTTKDQQSKRLLVIRQDSARSNYKLWAVARLFPGVHLPKFPVPSIGASMGKANDSGLVMSPHAAATAYADVLQRGESSKFSKYFADDYLRSKLSELSKTVQAGMERNKGSQEQVFTPVTNQISVMRASDGSDLVIARIDSVWTRKAGEGRESRPASDEEKALFGDSKATSTMRVTYVNVIAMVVPPAGSDAKIIPVGAERQPIKVEAL
;
A
#
# COMPACT_ATOMS: atom_id res chain seq x y z
N MET A 1 15.17 -31.97 -92.10
CA MET A 1 15.09 -31.43 -93.47
C MET A 1 15.45 -29.95 -93.39
N THR A 2 16.65 -29.59 -93.91
CA THR A 2 16.97 -28.33 -94.65
C THR A 2 16.37 -26.99 -94.15
N MET A 3 17.08 -25.87 -93.95
CA MET A 3 18.37 -25.35 -94.43
C MET A 3 18.63 -23.96 -93.77
N PHE A 4 19.91 -23.63 -93.53
CA PHE A 4 20.65 -22.36 -93.81
C PHE A 4 20.19 -20.99 -93.22
N TYR A 5 21.01 -20.29 -92.41
CA TYR A 5 22.15 -19.38 -92.76
C TYR A 5 21.69 -17.91 -92.94
N ALA A 6 21.73 -17.07 -91.90
CA ALA A 6 22.82 -16.15 -91.52
C ALA A 6 23.01 -14.91 -92.42
N HIS A 7 22.79 -13.71 -91.85
CA HIS A 7 23.60 -12.54 -92.20
C HIS A 7 23.74 -11.56 -91.03
N LYS A 8 24.95 -11.51 -90.47
CA LYS A 8 25.50 -10.38 -89.70
C LYS A 8 25.85 -9.29 -90.71
N ILE A 9 25.59 -8.02 -90.40
CA ILE A 9 26.55 -6.92 -90.61
C ILE A 9 26.34 -5.93 -89.45
N LYS A 10 27.35 -5.87 -88.58
CA LYS A 10 27.62 -4.76 -87.68
C LYS A 10 28.18 -3.61 -88.53
N HIS A 11 27.79 -2.36 -88.29
CA HIS A 11 28.66 -1.39 -87.60
C HIS A 11 28.14 0.05 -87.78
N TYR A 12 27.86 0.70 -86.64
CA TYR A 12 28.19 2.08 -86.26
C TYR A 12 27.96 3.19 -87.30
N ALA A 13 27.13 4.17 -86.93
CA ALA A 13 27.59 5.51 -86.55
C ALA A 13 26.41 6.48 -86.49
N ARG A 14 26.34 7.22 -85.37
CA ARG A 14 26.17 8.69 -85.32
C ARG A 14 24.89 9.27 -85.96
N PHE A 15 24.12 10.17 -85.38
CA PHE A 15 24.19 11.04 -84.23
C PHE A 15 22.78 11.66 -84.17
N ALA A 16 22.29 11.98 -82.96
CA ALA A 16 21.34 13.06 -82.66
C ALA A 16 20.05 13.22 -83.50
N CYS A 17 18.92 13.02 -82.84
CA CYS A 17 17.58 13.66 -82.99
C CYS A 17 16.54 12.61 -82.55
N ALA A 18 15.62 12.80 -81.62
CA ALA A 18 15.17 13.93 -80.84
C ALA A 18 14.40 13.32 -79.65
N SER A 19 14.90 13.39 -78.42
CA SER A 19 14.51 14.39 -77.42
C SER A 19 13.28 15.21 -77.83
N VAL A 20 12.09 14.86 -77.30
CA VAL A 20 11.02 15.80 -76.86
C VAL A 20 9.75 15.08 -76.35
N ILE A 21 9.55 13.78 -76.56
CA ILE A 21 8.34 13.08 -76.03
C ILE A 21 8.69 12.26 -74.78
N ALA A 22 9.12 12.92 -73.71
CA ALA A 22 9.37 12.29 -72.40
C ALA A 22 9.04 13.21 -71.22
N SER A 23 7.98 14.01 -71.33
CA SER A 23 7.55 14.92 -70.25
C SER A 23 6.05 14.89 -69.95
N ALA A 24 5.30 13.90 -70.45
CA ALA A 24 3.85 13.82 -70.26
C ALA A 24 3.35 12.48 -69.66
N MET A 25 4.22 11.68 -69.01
CA MET A 25 3.80 10.41 -68.37
C MET A 25 4.42 10.18 -66.98
N CYS A 26 4.68 11.25 -66.22
CA CYS A 26 5.08 11.16 -64.81
C CYS A 26 4.22 12.05 -63.88
N LEU A 27 2.92 12.21 -64.17
CA LEU A 27 1.99 13.01 -63.35
C LEU A 27 0.76 12.24 -62.84
N THR A 28 0.75 10.91 -62.85
CA THR A 28 -0.39 10.12 -62.32
C THR A 28 -0.04 9.22 -61.14
N LEU A 29 1.00 9.57 -60.36
CA LEU A 29 1.35 8.87 -59.10
C LEU A 29 1.31 9.76 -57.84
N CYS A 30 0.81 10.99 -57.93
CA CYS A 30 0.59 11.88 -56.77
C CYS A 30 -0.89 12.20 -56.55
N ALA A 31 -1.74 11.17 -56.47
CA ALA A 31 -3.16 11.33 -56.13
C ALA A 31 -3.61 10.40 -55.00
N CYS A 32 -2.69 10.01 -54.11
CA CYS A 32 -3.02 9.46 -52.79
C CYS A 32 -2.15 10.14 -51.72
N GLU A 33 -2.05 11.47 -51.72
CA GLU A 33 -1.89 12.19 -50.46
C GLU A 33 -3.26 12.22 -49.77
N GLY A 34 -3.70 11.03 -49.33
CA GLY A 34 -4.69 10.95 -48.28
C GLY A 34 -4.10 11.68 -47.10
N GLN A 35 -4.74 12.79 -46.72
CA GLN A 35 -4.46 13.55 -45.52
C GLN A 35 -4.19 12.55 -44.39
N VAL A 36 -2.94 12.48 -43.93
CA VAL A 36 -2.56 11.58 -42.83
C VAL A 36 -3.57 11.88 -41.73
N PRO A 37 -4.36 10.90 -41.23
CA PRO A 37 -5.38 11.19 -40.25
C PRO A 37 -4.67 11.89 -39.11
N LYS A 38 -4.99 13.18 -38.92
CA LYS A 38 -4.52 13.97 -37.78
C LYS A 38 -4.86 13.11 -36.59
N ALA A 39 -3.86 12.66 -35.82
CA ALA A 39 -4.09 11.88 -34.62
C ALA A 39 -5.21 12.60 -33.87
N ALA A 40 -6.37 11.94 -33.73
CA ALA A 40 -7.45 12.48 -32.96
C ALA A 40 -6.81 12.89 -31.63
N GLU A 41 -6.95 14.17 -31.25
CA GLU A 41 -6.57 14.60 -29.92
C GLU A 41 -7.12 13.55 -28.98
N GLY A 42 -6.21 12.84 -28.30
CA GLY A 42 -6.56 11.65 -27.54
C GLY A 42 -7.74 12.01 -26.68
N SER A 43 -8.93 11.48 -27.02
CA SER A 43 -10.12 11.72 -26.22
C SER A 43 -9.71 11.32 -24.82
N SER A 44 -9.78 12.25 -23.87
CA SER A 44 -9.54 11.92 -22.48
C SER A 44 -10.54 10.83 -22.13
N VAL A 45 -10.07 9.57 -22.10
CA VAL A 45 -10.90 8.45 -21.68
C VAL A 45 -11.22 8.79 -20.24
N LYS A 46 -12.48 9.17 -19.98
CA LYS A 46 -12.95 9.40 -18.63
C LYS A 46 -12.67 8.13 -17.85
N GLU A 47 -11.73 8.19 -16.92
CA GLU A 47 -11.40 7.04 -16.09
C GLU A 47 -12.67 6.66 -15.31
N LEU A 48 -13.13 5.42 -15.52
CA LEU A 48 -14.28 4.87 -14.85
C LEU A 48 -13.84 4.15 -13.56
N PRO A 49 -14.71 4.02 -12.56
CA PRO A 49 -14.43 3.18 -11.41
C PRO A 49 -14.03 1.76 -11.83
N ASP A 50 -12.95 1.25 -11.23
CA ASP A 50 -12.36 -0.05 -11.58
C ASP A 50 -13.30 -1.24 -11.31
N VAL A 51 -14.24 -1.06 -10.38
CA VAL A 51 -15.30 -2.02 -10.06
C VAL A 51 -16.61 -1.30 -9.78
N THR A 52 -17.74 -1.97 -9.96
CA THR A 52 -19.03 -1.44 -9.50
C THR A 52 -19.15 -1.54 -7.97
N PRO A 53 -20.01 -0.73 -7.33
CA PRO A 53 -20.26 -0.84 -5.89
C PRO A 53 -20.74 -2.23 -5.45
N ILE A 54 -21.54 -2.90 -6.29
CA ILE A 54 -22.00 -4.27 -6.04
C ILE A 54 -20.79 -5.22 -6.04
N LYS A 55 -19.89 -5.08 -7.01
CA LYS A 55 -18.70 -5.93 -7.11
C LYS A 55 -17.72 -5.69 -5.97
N GLU A 56 -17.52 -4.45 -5.52
CA GLU A 56 -16.76 -4.16 -4.30
C GLU A 56 -17.34 -4.93 -3.10
N LYS A 57 -18.66 -4.86 -2.91
CA LYS A 57 -19.33 -5.52 -1.78
C LYS A 57 -19.10 -7.03 -1.82
N ASP A 58 -19.19 -7.65 -2.99
CA ASP A 58 -18.93 -9.08 -3.18
C ASP A 58 -17.48 -9.44 -2.87
N ILE A 59 -16.52 -8.65 -3.38
CA ILE A 59 -15.09 -8.82 -3.13
C ILE A 59 -14.81 -8.77 -1.62
N ARG A 60 -15.32 -7.73 -0.95
CA ARG A 60 -15.11 -7.50 0.47
C ARG A 60 -15.74 -8.60 1.31
N LEU A 61 -17.00 -8.96 1.07
CA LEU A 61 -17.68 -10.01 1.83
C LEU A 61 -17.05 -11.39 1.61
N ARG A 62 -16.51 -11.68 0.42
CA ARG A 62 -15.71 -12.90 0.20
C ARG A 62 -14.49 -12.94 1.12
N VAL A 63 -13.71 -11.87 1.16
CA VAL A 63 -12.52 -11.75 2.02
C VAL A 63 -12.90 -11.89 3.50
N LEU A 64 -13.96 -11.21 3.94
CA LEU A 64 -14.42 -11.27 5.33
C LEU A 64 -14.89 -12.68 5.73
N ARG A 65 -15.61 -13.39 4.85
CA ARG A 65 -15.99 -14.79 5.13
C ARG A 65 -14.79 -15.72 5.27
N SER A 66 -13.77 -15.56 4.43
CA SER A 66 -12.53 -16.34 4.55
C SER A 66 -11.80 -16.04 5.87
N LEU A 67 -11.79 -14.78 6.30
CA LEU A 67 -11.23 -14.38 7.60
C LEU A 67 -12.01 -14.95 8.78
N GLU A 68 -13.34 -14.93 8.72
CA GLU A 68 -14.19 -15.51 9.77
C GLU A 68 -13.93 -17.01 9.92
N LYS A 69 -13.85 -17.74 8.80
CA LYS A 69 -13.47 -19.16 8.81
C LYS A 69 -12.09 -19.39 9.45
N ALA A 70 -11.09 -18.59 9.08
CA ALA A 70 -9.76 -18.68 9.68
C ALA A 70 -9.76 -18.35 11.17
N ASN A 71 -10.61 -17.43 11.63
CA ASN A 71 -10.78 -17.10 13.03
C ASN A 71 -11.41 -18.26 13.81
N GLU A 72 -12.46 -18.90 13.27
CA GLU A 72 -13.13 -20.06 13.87
C GLU A 72 -12.17 -21.25 14.00
N GLU A 73 -11.40 -21.52 12.94
CA GLU A 73 -10.42 -22.61 12.86
C GLU A 73 -9.10 -22.27 13.59
N LYS A 74 -8.88 -21.00 13.94
CA LYS A 74 -7.60 -20.46 14.44
C LYS A 74 -6.41 -20.85 13.55
N ASN A 75 -6.63 -20.86 12.24
CA ASN A 75 -5.71 -21.45 11.27
C ASN A 75 -5.24 -20.42 10.23
N ALA A 76 -3.93 -20.24 10.15
CA ALA A 76 -3.27 -19.30 9.24
C ALA A 76 -2.93 -19.88 7.85
N SER A 77 -3.15 -21.17 7.61
CA SER A 77 -2.59 -21.89 6.44
C SER A 77 -3.06 -21.33 5.08
N ASN A 78 -4.30 -20.85 4.99
CA ASN A 78 -4.89 -20.38 3.73
C ASN A 78 -4.90 -18.85 3.60
N LEU A 79 -4.23 -18.11 4.48
CA LEU A 79 -4.26 -16.63 4.47
C LEU A 79 -3.84 -16.06 3.11
N ALA A 80 -2.87 -16.69 2.43
CA ALA A 80 -2.36 -16.20 1.15
C ALA A 80 -3.40 -16.15 0.02
N GLU A 81 -4.54 -16.85 0.15
CA GLU A 81 -5.61 -16.84 -0.85
C GLU A 81 -6.42 -15.53 -0.84
N TYR A 82 -6.52 -14.88 0.32
CA TYR A 82 -7.40 -13.71 0.53
C TYR A 82 -6.75 -12.56 1.30
N MET A 83 -5.51 -12.72 1.77
CA MET A 83 -4.69 -11.67 2.37
C MET A 83 -3.32 -11.58 1.70
N SER A 84 -2.72 -10.40 1.81
CA SER A 84 -1.37 -10.10 1.35
C SER A 84 -0.78 -8.95 2.19
N GLY A 85 0.46 -8.56 1.89
CA GLY A 85 1.06 -7.37 2.49
C GLY A 85 1.16 -7.43 4.02
N PRO A 86 1.12 -6.27 4.71
CA PRO A 86 1.21 -6.23 6.17
C PRO A 86 0.06 -6.96 6.86
N SER A 87 -1.15 -6.96 6.29
CA SER A 87 -2.30 -7.60 6.93
C SER A 87 -2.14 -9.12 7.07
N ALA A 88 -1.52 -9.79 6.10
CA ALA A 88 -1.23 -11.22 6.17
C ALA A 88 -0.28 -11.55 7.34
N LEU A 89 0.75 -10.72 7.56
CA LEU A 89 1.70 -10.90 8.67
C LEU A 89 1.03 -10.67 10.03
N VAL A 90 0.23 -9.60 10.14
CA VAL A 90 -0.54 -9.30 11.34
C VAL A 90 -1.49 -10.46 11.67
N ARG A 91 -2.31 -10.90 10.70
CA ARG A 91 -3.29 -11.96 10.92
C ARG A 91 -2.64 -13.31 11.21
N ALA A 92 -1.51 -13.63 10.59
CA ALA A 92 -0.76 -14.84 10.93
C ALA A 92 -0.33 -14.85 12.40
N SER A 93 0.16 -13.72 12.92
CA SER A 93 0.50 -13.58 14.34
C SER A 93 -0.74 -13.68 15.24
N GLU A 94 -1.81 -12.96 14.91
CA GLU A 94 -3.07 -12.99 15.69
C GLU A 94 -3.62 -14.42 15.82
N LEU A 95 -3.61 -15.19 14.73
CA LEU A 95 -4.06 -16.58 14.72
C LEU A 95 -3.08 -17.52 15.45
N ALA A 96 -1.77 -17.31 15.32
CA ALA A 96 -0.78 -18.09 16.07
C ALA A 96 -0.90 -17.88 17.59
N ILE A 97 -1.18 -16.64 18.03
CA ILE A 97 -1.48 -16.34 19.42
C ILE A 97 -2.78 -17.02 19.83
N ALA A 98 -3.86 -16.87 19.05
CA ALA A 98 -5.15 -17.46 19.36
C ALA A 98 -5.13 -19.00 19.43
N ALA A 99 -4.30 -19.66 18.61
CA ALA A 99 -4.08 -21.10 18.66
C ALA A 99 -3.46 -21.55 20.00
N LYS A 100 -2.59 -20.71 20.59
CA LYS A 100 -1.93 -20.99 21.88
C LYS A 100 -2.75 -20.58 23.09
N THR A 101 -3.44 -19.45 23.02
CA THR A 101 -4.22 -18.89 24.15
C THR A 101 -5.67 -19.37 24.16
N GLY A 102 -6.14 -19.99 23.07
CA GLY A 102 -7.52 -20.37 22.87
C GLY A 102 -8.46 -19.20 22.53
N LYS A 103 -7.96 -17.95 22.49
CA LYS A 103 -8.78 -16.74 22.31
C LYS A 103 -8.17 -15.77 21.31
N LEU A 104 -8.99 -15.32 20.37
CA LEU A 104 -8.65 -14.21 19.47
C LEU A 104 -8.90 -12.87 20.15
N ASP A 105 -8.01 -11.87 19.98
CA ASP A 105 -8.26 -10.52 20.50
C ASP A 105 -9.54 -9.96 19.86
N ALA A 106 -10.43 -9.38 20.67
CA ALA A 106 -11.65 -8.74 20.20
C ALA A 106 -11.36 -7.63 19.16
N LYS A 107 -10.17 -7.00 19.25
CA LYS A 107 -9.72 -5.98 18.30
C LYS A 107 -9.53 -6.48 16.87
N THR A 108 -9.38 -7.79 16.67
CA THR A 108 -9.24 -8.41 15.34
C THR A 108 -10.55 -8.42 14.52
N THR A 109 -11.68 -8.11 15.17
CA THR A 109 -13.01 -8.07 14.56
C THR A 109 -13.07 -6.98 13.48
N ILE A 110 -13.57 -7.35 12.30
CA ILE A 110 -13.81 -6.43 11.18
C ILE A 110 -15.32 -6.44 10.89
N PRO A 111 -16.04 -5.32 11.09
CA PRO A 111 -17.46 -5.25 10.77
C PRO A 111 -17.74 -5.48 9.28
N ARG A 112 -18.86 -6.15 8.98
CA ARG A 112 -19.35 -6.31 7.60
C ARG A 112 -20.03 -5.05 7.06
N GLU A 113 -20.59 -4.25 7.96
CA GLU A 113 -21.20 -2.96 7.63
C GLU A 113 -20.13 -1.89 7.43
N VAL A 114 -20.40 -0.99 6.49
CA VAL A 114 -19.42 0.01 6.05
C VAL A 114 -20.02 1.39 6.11
N ALA A 115 -19.22 2.35 6.56
CA ALA A 115 -19.58 3.76 6.58
C ALA A 115 -19.24 4.43 5.24
N GLN A 116 -18.19 3.97 4.56
CA GLN A 116 -17.74 4.53 3.30
C GLN A 116 -16.97 3.49 2.49
N THR A 117 -17.08 3.59 1.18
CA THR A 117 -16.32 2.80 0.19
C THR A 117 -15.69 3.77 -0.79
N ILE A 118 -14.46 3.50 -1.19
CA ILE A 118 -13.68 4.31 -2.13
C ILE A 118 -13.16 3.36 -3.21
N VAL A 119 -13.53 3.64 -4.44
CA VAL A 119 -13.21 2.80 -5.61
C VAL A 119 -12.21 3.55 -6.48
N PRO A 120 -11.07 2.95 -6.84
CA PRO A 120 -10.08 3.60 -7.71
C PRO A 120 -10.59 3.74 -9.14
N THR A 121 -10.00 4.67 -9.90
CA THR A 121 -10.19 4.80 -11.35
C THR A 121 -8.92 4.42 -12.13
N ASN A 122 -8.03 3.64 -11.53
CA ASN A 122 -6.66 3.50 -11.97
C ASN A 122 -6.48 2.50 -13.13
N ALA A 123 -5.99 2.99 -14.26
CA ALA A 123 -5.67 2.12 -15.40
C ALA A 123 -4.56 1.09 -15.10
N SER A 124 -3.60 1.45 -14.24
CA SER A 124 -2.43 0.63 -13.89
C SER A 124 -2.61 -0.19 -12.62
N TRP A 125 -1.75 -1.19 -12.46
CA TRP A 125 -1.69 -2.07 -11.30
C TRP A 125 -0.57 -1.65 -10.33
N PRO A 126 -0.71 -1.89 -9.01
CA PRO A 126 -1.87 -2.47 -8.33
C PRO A 126 -3.06 -1.51 -8.21
N ARG A 127 -4.27 -2.06 -8.00
CA ARG A 127 -5.50 -1.28 -7.74
C ARG A 127 -5.95 -1.49 -6.30
N ASP A 128 -6.17 -0.40 -5.58
CA ASP A 128 -6.55 -0.42 -4.17
C ASP A 128 -7.97 0.09 -3.96
N LEU A 129 -8.85 -0.82 -3.53
CA LEU A 129 -10.13 -0.45 -2.93
C LEU A 129 -9.88 -0.05 -1.47
N MET A 130 -10.53 1.01 -1.01
CA MET A 130 -10.53 1.36 0.40
C MET A 130 -11.94 1.33 0.97
N THR A 131 -12.08 0.67 2.12
CA THR A 131 -13.34 0.57 2.82
C THR A 131 -13.17 1.01 4.26
N ILE A 132 -14.06 1.89 4.72
CA ILE A 132 -14.14 2.28 6.12
C ILE A 132 -15.36 1.61 6.73
N THR A 133 -15.16 0.77 7.75
CA THR A 133 -16.24 0.05 8.39
C THR A 133 -17.11 0.96 9.26
N THR A 134 -18.26 0.45 9.73
CA THR A 134 -18.89 0.98 10.94
C THR A 134 -18.04 0.68 12.18
N THR A 135 -18.43 1.18 13.34
CA THR A 135 -17.85 0.72 14.61
C THR A 135 -18.23 -0.74 14.85
N THR A 136 -17.46 -1.45 15.67
CA THR A 136 -17.85 -2.80 16.11
C THR A 136 -19.07 -2.72 17.03
N LYS A 137 -19.72 -3.87 17.30
CA LYS A 137 -20.89 -3.92 18.19
C LYS A 137 -20.58 -3.40 19.60
N ASP A 138 -19.36 -3.62 20.07
CA ASP A 138 -18.80 -3.12 21.33
C ASP A 138 -18.17 -1.72 21.21
N GLN A 139 -18.54 -0.96 20.18
CA GLN A 139 -18.15 0.45 19.98
C GLN A 139 -16.64 0.69 19.81
N GLN A 140 -15.87 -0.31 19.37
CA GLN A 140 -14.49 -0.07 18.96
C GLN A 140 -14.45 0.73 17.65
N SER A 141 -13.34 1.45 17.46
CA SER A 141 -13.12 2.33 16.32
C SER A 141 -13.39 1.66 14.97
N LYS A 142 -13.72 2.47 13.96
CA LYS A 142 -13.83 2.00 12.57
C LYS A 142 -12.50 1.40 12.09
N ARG A 143 -12.58 0.45 11.17
CA ARG A 143 -11.42 -0.12 10.46
C ARG A 143 -11.32 0.51 9.08
N LEU A 144 -10.13 0.97 8.72
CA LEU A 144 -9.76 1.26 7.34
C LEU A 144 -9.17 -0.01 6.75
N LEU A 145 -9.80 -0.52 5.69
CA LEU A 145 -9.37 -1.70 4.95
C LEU A 145 -8.81 -1.24 3.60
N VAL A 146 -7.65 -1.77 3.23
CA VAL A 146 -7.14 -1.67 1.85
C VAL A 146 -7.24 -3.05 1.23
N ILE A 147 -8.04 -3.18 0.17
CA ILE A 147 -8.22 -4.42 -0.58
C ILE A 147 -7.56 -4.23 -1.94
N ARG A 148 -6.43 -4.91 -2.13
CA ARG A 148 -5.54 -4.74 -3.27
C ARG A 148 -5.72 -5.84 -4.30
N GLN A 149 -5.67 -5.48 -5.57
CA GLN A 149 -5.47 -6.40 -6.67
C GLN A 149 -4.14 -6.07 -7.36
N ASP A 150 -3.23 -7.05 -7.40
CA ASP A 150 -1.87 -6.85 -7.91
C ASP A 150 -1.75 -6.90 -9.44
N SER A 151 -2.68 -7.59 -10.10
CA SER A 151 -2.71 -7.73 -11.56
C SER A 151 -4.12 -8.02 -12.04
N ALA A 152 -4.38 -7.83 -13.33
CA ALA A 152 -5.68 -8.09 -13.96
C ALA A 152 -6.23 -9.50 -13.74
N ARG A 153 -5.36 -10.49 -13.50
CA ARG A 153 -5.75 -11.90 -13.28
C ARG A 153 -5.72 -12.30 -11.81
N SER A 154 -5.21 -11.45 -10.93
CA SER A 154 -5.16 -11.71 -9.50
C SER A 154 -6.53 -11.47 -8.87
N ASN A 155 -6.88 -12.24 -7.85
CA ASN A 155 -7.99 -11.89 -6.98
C ASN A 155 -7.60 -10.68 -6.10
N TYR A 156 -8.59 -9.87 -5.75
CA TYR A 156 -8.46 -8.87 -4.69
C TYR A 156 -8.16 -9.57 -3.34
N LYS A 157 -7.26 -9.00 -2.55
CA LYS A 157 -6.90 -9.52 -1.22
C LYS A 157 -6.87 -8.38 -0.20
N LEU A 158 -7.20 -8.66 1.05
CA LEU A 158 -6.93 -7.71 2.12
C LEU A 158 -5.43 -7.49 2.19
N TRP A 159 -4.98 -6.25 1.99
CA TRP A 159 -3.57 -5.89 1.98
C TRP A 159 -3.18 -5.20 3.28
N ALA A 160 -4.01 -4.29 3.78
CA ALA A 160 -3.80 -3.60 5.04
C ALA A 160 -5.09 -3.41 5.82
N VAL A 161 -4.96 -3.36 7.14
CA VAL A 161 -6.00 -2.94 8.08
C VAL A 161 -5.36 -1.94 9.02
N ALA A 162 -6.04 -0.82 9.26
CA ALA A 162 -5.70 0.12 10.32
C ALA A 162 -6.95 0.44 11.15
N ARG A 163 -6.81 0.50 12.48
CA ARG A 163 -7.88 1.03 13.34
C ARG A 163 -7.79 2.55 13.34
N LEU A 164 -8.89 3.21 12.96
CA LEU A 164 -8.94 4.67 13.02
C LEU A 164 -8.88 5.13 14.48
N PHE A 165 -8.18 6.23 14.74
CA PHE A 165 -8.13 6.78 16.09
C PHE A 165 -9.48 7.38 16.48
N PRO A 166 -9.83 7.42 17.78
CA PRO A 166 -11.07 8.05 18.23
C PRO A 166 -11.15 9.51 17.78
N GLY A 167 -12.31 9.92 17.26
CA GLY A 167 -12.59 11.32 16.91
C GLY A 167 -11.89 11.86 15.65
N VAL A 168 -11.14 11.05 14.91
CA VAL A 168 -10.49 11.54 13.68
C VAL A 168 -11.49 11.76 12.56
N HIS A 169 -11.22 12.79 11.76
CA HIS A 169 -11.95 13.09 10.54
C HIS A 169 -11.07 12.74 9.33
N LEU A 170 -11.62 11.90 8.45
CA LEU A 170 -11.01 11.63 7.15
C LEU A 170 -11.45 12.69 6.14
N PRO A 171 -10.61 13.01 5.14
CA PRO A 171 -11.01 13.90 4.07
C PRO A 171 -12.14 13.28 3.24
N LYS A 172 -12.82 14.11 2.44
CA LYS A 172 -13.89 13.64 1.56
C LYS A 172 -13.29 12.93 0.36
N PHE A 173 -13.91 11.82 -0.04
CA PHE A 173 -13.58 11.12 -1.27
C PHE A 173 -14.77 11.18 -2.23
N PRO A 174 -14.52 11.11 -3.55
CA PRO A 174 -15.58 10.89 -4.53
C PRO A 174 -16.44 9.68 -4.16
N VAL A 175 -17.73 9.76 -4.50
CA VAL A 175 -18.63 8.62 -4.32
C VAL A 175 -18.20 7.44 -5.22
N PRO A 176 -18.47 6.19 -4.82
CA PRO A 176 -18.03 5.00 -5.57
C PRO A 176 -18.39 4.95 -7.05
N SER A 177 -19.52 5.56 -7.45
CA SER A 177 -19.96 5.60 -8.85
C SER A 177 -19.16 6.57 -9.73
N ILE A 178 -18.41 7.50 -9.12
CA ILE A 178 -17.49 8.41 -9.80
C ILE A 178 -16.06 7.86 -9.69
N GLY A 179 -15.69 7.35 -8.52
CA GLY A 179 -14.37 6.81 -8.24
C GLY A 179 -13.35 7.89 -7.87
N ALA A 180 -12.27 7.47 -7.21
CA ALA A 180 -11.18 8.31 -6.77
C ALA A 180 -9.89 7.93 -7.48
N SER A 181 -9.02 8.90 -7.78
CA SER A 181 -7.69 8.58 -8.29
C SER A 181 -6.80 8.07 -7.15
N MET A 182 -6.00 7.04 -7.39
CA MET A 182 -4.91 6.71 -6.46
C MET A 182 -3.79 7.76 -6.56
N GLY A 183 -3.21 8.09 -5.40
CA GLY A 183 -2.05 8.97 -5.33
C GLY A 183 -0.75 8.24 -5.70
N LYS A 184 0.35 8.99 -5.81
CA LYS A 184 1.68 8.45 -6.10
C LYS A 184 2.53 8.47 -4.84
N ALA A 185 3.31 7.42 -4.60
CA ALA A 185 4.15 7.33 -3.41
C ALA A 185 5.23 8.44 -3.31
N ASN A 186 5.62 9.02 -4.45
CA ASN A 186 6.58 10.12 -4.56
C ASN A 186 5.91 11.44 -5.01
N ASP A 187 4.61 11.63 -4.75
CA ASP A 187 3.93 12.86 -5.15
C ASP A 187 4.55 14.09 -4.46
N SER A 188 5.12 15.00 -5.24
CA SER A 188 5.71 16.26 -4.76
C SER A 188 4.68 17.38 -4.62
N GLY A 189 3.42 17.15 -5.01
CA GLY A 189 2.31 18.10 -4.87
C GLY A 189 1.72 18.17 -3.45
N LEU A 190 2.37 17.55 -2.47
CA LEU A 190 1.96 17.52 -1.06
C LEU A 190 2.98 18.24 -0.17
N VAL A 191 2.61 18.57 1.06
CA VAL A 191 3.54 19.12 2.08
C VAL A 191 4.75 18.23 2.31
N MET A 192 4.58 16.92 2.09
CA MET A 192 5.64 15.92 2.06
C MET A 192 5.17 14.76 1.17
N SER A 193 6.03 14.16 0.34
CA SER A 193 5.60 12.99 -0.44
C SER A 193 5.21 11.83 0.48
N PRO A 194 4.31 10.92 0.07
CA PRO A 194 3.88 9.80 0.92
C PRO A 194 5.01 8.93 1.47
N HIS A 195 6.05 8.63 0.67
CA HIS A 195 7.25 7.93 1.16
C HIS A 195 8.04 8.73 2.21
N ALA A 196 8.21 10.03 1.97
CA ALA A 196 8.90 10.89 2.92
C ALA A 196 8.09 11.03 4.22
N ALA A 197 6.76 11.12 4.13
CA ALA A 197 5.86 11.18 5.28
C ALA A 197 5.94 9.91 6.14
N ALA A 198 5.92 8.72 5.52
CA ALA A 198 6.11 7.46 6.24
C ALA A 198 7.49 7.37 6.93
N THR A 199 8.54 7.83 6.25
CA THR A 199 9.91 7.86 6.79
C THR A 199 10.04 8.85 7.94
N ALA A 200 9.50 10.05 7.78
CA ALA A 200 9.49 11.08 8.81
C ALA A 200 8.67 10.64 10.02
N TYR A 201 7.52 9.98 9.82
CA TYR A 201 6.71 9.49 10.93
C TYR A 201 7.44 8.37 11.71
N ALA A 202 8.18 7.48 11.06
CA ALA A 202 9.03 6.51 11.75
C ALA A 202 10.07 7.20 12.66
N ASP A 203 10.66 8.30 12.19
CA ASP A 203 11.60 9.12 12.98
C ASP A 203 10.90 9.78 14.19
N VAL A 204 9.68 10.28 14.00
CA VAL A 204 8.87 10.84 15.10
C VAL A 204 8.45 9.77 16.10
N LEU A 205 8.11 8.54 15.66
CA LEU A 205 7.86 7.41 16.56
C LEU A 205 9.10 7.05 17.40
N GLN A 206 10.29 7.17 16.81
CA GLN A 206 11.57 6.91 17.46
C GLN A 206 11.97 7.96 18.49
N ARG A 207 11.85 9.24 18.14
CA ARG A 207 12.45 10.36 18.88
C ARG A 207 11.44 11.29 19.54
N GLY A 208 10.14 11.08 19.31
CA GLY A 208 9.08 11.96 19.80
C GLY A 208 9.31 13.41 19.39
N GLU A 209 9.14 14.32 20.35
CA GLU A 209 9.33 15.77 20.15
C GLU A 209 10.74 16.17 19.74
N SER A 210 11.75 15.35 20.06
CA SER A 210 13.14 15.59 19.66
C SER A 210 13.41 15.27 18.18
N SER A 211 12.46 14.68 17.47
CA SER A 211 12.57 14.50 16.02
C SER A 211 12.55 15.85 15.31
N LYS A 212 13.45 16.06 14.33
CA LYS A 212 13.40 17.24 13.45
C LYS A 212 12.10 17.33 12.64
N PHE A 213 11.35 16.23 12.55
CA PHE A 213 10.10 16.16 11.81
C PHE A 213 8.85 16.36 12.66
N SER A 214 8.96 16.42 14.01
CA SER A 214 7.82 16.51 14.93
C SER A 214 6.84 17.63 14.57
N LYS A 215 7.38 18.81 14.19
CA LYS A 215 6.60 19.99 13.79
C LYS A 215 5.65 19.78 12.62
N TYR A 216 5.91 18.80 11.74
CA TYR A 216 5.07 18.51 10.57
C TYR A 216 3.86 17.63 10.89
N PHE A 217 3.81 17.01 12.07
CA PHE A 217 2.73 16.08 12.43
C PHE A 217 1.84 16.67 13.52
N ALA A 218 0.53 16.49 13.35
CA ALA A 218 -0.43 16.70 14.43
C ALA A 218 -0.28 15.59 15.48
N ASP A 219 -0.62 15.92 16.73
CA ASP A 219 -0.66 14.93 17.82
C ASP A 219 -1.61 13.78 17.48
N ASP A 220 -1.23 12.57 17.90
CA ASP A 220 -1.99 11.37 17.57
C ASP A 220 -1.98 10.34 18.70
N TYR A 221 -2.96 9.44 18.63
CA TYR A 221 -3.23 8.45 19.65
C TYR A 221 -2.10 7.42 19.78
N LEU A 222 -1.48 7.00 18.67
CA LEU A 222 -0.43 5.99 18.70
C LEU A 222 0.82 6.52 19.41
N ARG A 223 1.27 7.73 19.06
CA ARG A 223 2.44 8.37 19.70
C ARG A 223 2.20 8.58 21.18
N SER A 224 1.01 9.03 21.57
CA SER A 224 0.63 9.17 22.97
C SER A 224 0.75 7.83 23.73
N LYS A 225 0.20 6.75 23.17
CA LYS A 225 0.24 5.41 23.79
C LYS A 225 1.62 4.79 23.84
N LEU A 226 2.42 4.96 22.79
CA LEU A 226 3.81 4.49 22.80
C LEU A 226 4.67 5.27 23.79
N SER A 227 4.45 6.57 23.93
CA SER A 227 5.13 7.40 24.94
C SER A 227 4.77 6.95 26.37
N GLU A 228 3.49 6.71 26.65
CA GLU A 228 3.01 6.18 27.94
C GLU A 228 3.62 4.81 28.25
N LEU A 229 3.60 3.89 27.29
CA LEU A 229 4.21 2.56 27.40
C LEU A 229 5.71 2.65 27.64
N SER A 230 6.41 3.45 26.83
CA SER A 230 7.86 3.62 26.91
C SER A 230 8.27 4.18 28.27
N LYS A 231 7.57 5.20 28.79
CA LYS A 231 7.83 5.76 30.14
C LYS A 231 7.62 4.71 31.23
N THR A 232 6.52 3.96 31.17
CA THR A 232 6.20 2.92 32.15
C THR A 232 7.26 1.83 32.17
N VAL A 233 7.67 1.35 30.99
CA VAL A 233 8.70 0.32 30.87
C VAL A 233 10.06 0.87 31.28
N GLN A 234 10.41 2.11 30.90
CA GLN A 234 11.71 2.73 31.22
C GLN A 234 11.91 2.81 32.73
N ALA A 235 10.91 3.29 33.46
CA ALA A 235 10.94 3.34 34.92
C ALA A 235 11.12 1.94 35.53
N GLY A 236 10.48 0.92 34.95
CA GLY A 236 10.66 -0.47 35.34
C GLY A 236 12.08 -1.00 35.06
N MET A 237 12.66 -0.65 33.91
CA MET A 237 14.01 -1.06 33.52
C MET A 237 15.07 -0.41 34.40
N GLU A 238 14.96 0.90 34.66
CA GLU A 238 15.93 1.66 35.47
C GLU A 238 16.01 1.18 36.91
N ARG A 239 14.86 0.93 37.56
CA ARG A 239 14.81 0.30 38.90
C ARG A 239 15.53 -1.05 38.94
N ASN A 240 15.60 -1.70 37.79
CA ASN A 240 16.18 -3.01 37.62
C ASN A 240 17.53 -2.98 36.87
N LYS A 241 18.22 -1.83 36.83
CA LYS A 241 19.52 -1.66 36.16
C LYS A 241 19.55 -2.20 34.71
N GLY A 242 18.39 -2.19 34.05
CA GLY A 242 18.20 -2.63 32.67
C GLY A 242 18.08 -1.44 31.72
N SER A 243 17.92 -1.74 30.43
CA SER A 243 17.69 -0.73 29.39
C SER A 243 16.67 -1.24 28.37
N GLN A 244 16.07 -0.30 27.64
CA GLN A 244 15.27 -0.62 26.48
C GLN A 244 15.59 0.32 25.32
N GLU A 245 15.37 -0.18 24.13
CA GLU A 245 15.46 0.59 22.89
C GLU A 245 14.44 0.04 21.92
N GLN A 246 13.69 0.91 21.27
CA GLN A 246 12.81 0.54 20.17
C GLN A 246 13.30 1.22 18.91
N VAL A 247 13.44 0.49 17.81
CA VAL A 247 13.86 1.02 16.50
C VAL A 247 12.69 0.93 15.53
N PHE A 248 12.33 2.02 14.87
CA PHE A 248 11.28 2.06 13.83
C PHE A 248 11.89 2.15 12.43
N THR A 249 11.42 1.32 11.51
CA THR A 249 11.95 1.23 10.13
C THR A 249 10.81 1.21 9.11
N PRO A 250 10.69 2.22 8.24
CA PRO A 250 9.68 2.22 7.19
C PRO A 250 9.97 1.13 6.16
N VAL A 251 8.93 0.43 5.69
CA VAL A 251 9.04 -0.56 4.62
C VAL A 251 8.58 0.08 3.32
N THR A 252 9.53 0.66 2.57
CA THR A 252 9.25 1.61 1.48
C THR A 252 8.37 1.04 0.37
N ASN A 253 8.48 -0.25 0.03
CA ASN A 253 7.63 -0.88 -0.98
C ASN A 253 6.23 -1.31 -0.47
N GLN A 254 5.89 -1.04 0.79
CA GLN A 254 4.60 -1.39 1.40
C GLN A 254 3.78 -0.14 1.70
N ILE A 255 3.32 0.52 0.63
CA ILE A 255 2.53 1.75 0.69
C ILE A 255 1.29 1.67 -0.23
N SER A 256 0.21 2.32 0.18
CA SER A 256 -1.02 2.54 -0.59
C SER A 256 -1.43 3.99 -0.41
N VAL A 257 -1.87 4.64 -1.49
CA VAL A 257 -2.19 6.07 -1.49
C VAL A 257 -3.49 6.32 -2.26
N MET A 258 -4.42 7.04 -1.65
CA MET A 258 -5.67 7.45 -2.29
C MET A 258 -5.85 8.97 -2.20
N ARG A 259 -6.10 9.61 -3.35
CA ARG A 259 -6.35 11.06 -3.43
C ARG A 259 -7.75 11.37 -2.94
N ALA A 260 -7.84 12.32 -2.02
CA ALA A 260 -9.08 12.90 -1.58
C ALA A 260 -9.51 14.07 -2.49
N SER A 261 -10.79 14.46 -2.37
CA SER A 261 -11.39 15.54 -3.15
C SER A 261 -10.81 16.93 -2.86
N ASP A 262 -10.16 17.12 -1.72
CA ASP A 262 -9.50 18.37 -1.33
C ASP A 262 -8.03 18.45 -1.75
N GLY A 263 -7.54 17.47 -2.51
CA GLY A 263 -6.15 17.41 -2.95
C GLY A 263 -5.19 16.74 -1.96
N SER A 264 -5.63 16.39 -0.75
CA SER A 264 -4.83 15.61 0.20
C SER A 264 -4.72 14.14 -0.23
N ASP A 265 -3.70 13.45 0.28
CA ASP A 265 -3.56 12.01 0.13
C ASP A 265 -3.79 11.29 1.45
N LEU A 266 -4.66 10.27 1.43
CA LEU A 266 -4.71 9.27 2.48
C LEU A 266 -3.65 8.20 2.18
N VAL A 267 -2.64 8.16 3.03
CA VAL A 267 -1.46 7.30 2.93
C VAL A 267 -1.55 6.18 3.95
N ILE A 268 -1.43 4.94 3.49
CA ILE A 268 -1.33 3.75 4.33
C ILE A 268 0.05 3.14 4.11
N ALA A 269 0.87 3.06 5.16
CA ALA A 269 2.24 2.60 5.07
C ALA A 269 2.56 1.59 6.18
N ARG A 270 3.41 0.61 5.85
CA ARG A 270 4.00 -0.28 6.86
C ARG A 270 5.28 0.33 7.43
N ILE A 271 5.37 0.31 8.76
CA ILE A 271 6.58 0.60 9.52
C ILE A 271 6.81 -0.59 10.44
N ASP A 272 7.96 -1.24 10.34
CA ASP A 272 8.34 -2.28 11.30
C ASP A 272 8.95 -1.64 12.54
N SER A 273 8.79 -2.27 13.70
CA SER A 273 9.58 -1.87 14.87
C SER A 273 10.15 -3.03 15.65
N VAL A 274 11.40 -2.86 16.09
CA VAL A 274 12.13 -3.84 16.88
C VAL A 274 12.35 -3.26 18.26
N TRP A 275 11.74 -3.86 19.27
CA TRP A 275 11.88 -3.46 20.66
C TRP A 275 12.81 -4.42 21.40
N THR A 276 13.97 -3.92 21.79
CA THR A 276 14.99 -4.66 22.54
C THR A 276 14.94 -4.24 24.01
N ARG A 277 14.83 -5.21 24.90
CA ARG A 277 14.81 -5.01 26.36
C ARG A 277 15.90 -5.84 27.01
N LYS A 278 16.84 -5.19 27.67
CA LYS A 278 17.97 -5.79 28.37
C LYS A 278 17.73 -5.72 29.87
N ALA A 279 17.56 -6.86 30.53
CA ALA A 279 17.49 -6.94 31.98
C ALA A 279 18.85 -6.55 32.60
N GLY A 280 18.82 -6.09 33.86
CA GLY A 280 20.05 -5.84 34.61
C GLY A 280 20.83 -7.13 34.90
N GLU A 281 22.04 -6.97 35.41
CA GLU A 281 22.97 -8.06 35.70
C GLU A 281 22.33 -9.20 36.50
N GLY A 282 22.63 -10.45 36.10
CA GLY A 282 22.12 -11.67 36.73
C GLY A 282 20.63 -11.95 36.51
N ARG A 283 19.94 -11.18 35.67
CA ARG A 283 18.50 -11.33 35.44
C ARG A 283 18.16 -11.68 34.00
N GLU A 284 16.99 -12.27 33.85
CA GLU A 284 16.40 -12.59 32.55
C GLU A 284 15.36 -11.54 32.16
N SER A 285 15.29 -11.26 30.86
CA SER A 285 14.25 -10.45 30.24
C SER A 285 13.08 -11.36 29.87
N ARG A 286 11.87 -11.00 30.30
CA ARG A 286 10.66 -11.81 30.12
C ARG A 286 9.64 -11.08 29.22
N PRO A 287 8.71 -11.80 28.58
CA PRO A 287 7.67 -11.18 27.76
C PRO A 287 6.83 -10.18 28.56
N ALA A 288 6.48 -9.04 27.96
CA ALA A 288 5.76 -7.93 28.62
C ALA A 288 4.24 -8.02 28.48
N SER A 289 3.72 -8.92 27.64
CA SER A 289 2.28 -9.09 27.41
C SER A 289 1.94 -10.55 27.16
N ASP A 290 0.65 -10.91 27.19
CA ASP A 290 0.20 -12.27 26.93
C ASP A 290 0.39 -12.67 25.46
N GLU A 291 0.30 -11.71 24.53
CA GLU A 291 0.65 -11.92 23.12
C GLU A 291 2.14 -12.25 22.98
N GLU A 292 3.02 -11.51 23.67
CA GLU A 292 4.44 -11.81 23.63
C GLU A 292 4.76 -13.16 24.28
N LYS A 293 4.11 -13.50 25.41
CA LYS A 293 4.26 -14.83 26.05
C LYS A 293 3.85 -15.94 25.08
N ALA A 294 2.70 -15.80 24.42
CA ALA A 294 2.23 -16.76 23.45
C ALA A 294 3.23 -16.92 22.30
N LEU A 295 3.75 -15.82 21.74
CA LEU A 295 4.74 -15.88 20.66
C LEU A 295 6.08 -16.47 21.10
N PHE A 296 6.53 -16.17 22.31
CA PHE A 296 7.79 -16.68 22.88
C PHE A 296 7.75 -18.20 23.12
N GLY A 297 6.58 -18.71 23.53
CA GLY A 297 6.37 -20.14 23.78
C GLY A 297 7.33 -20.69 24.83
N ASP A 298 7.88 -21.88 24.58
CA ASP A 298 8.76 -22.61 25.50
C ASP A 298 10.24 -22.19 25.40
N SER A 299 10.53 -21.10 24.70
CA SER A 299 11.89 -20.59 24.54
C SER A 299 12.50 -20.23 25.90
N LYS A 300 13.80 -20.49 26.07
CA LYS A 300 14.51 -20.12 27.30
C LYS A 300 14.82 -18.62 27.29
N ALA A 301 14.47 -17.93 28.38
CA ALA A 301 14.78 -16.52 28.54
C ALA A 301 16.29 -16.32 28.76
N THR A 302 16.81 -15.21 28.23
CA THR A 302 18.17 -14.71 28.47
C THR A 302 18.08 -13.30 29.04
N SER A 303 19.22 -12.62 29.24
CA SER A 303 19.22 -11.23 29.71
C SER A 303 18.66 -10.25 28.69
N THR A 304 18.53 -10.62 27.42
CA THR A 304 18.07 -9.72 26.35
C THR A 304 16.90 -10.33 25.60
N MET A 305 15.83 -9.54 25.44
CA MET A 305 14.67 -9.93 24.65
C MET A 305 14.47 -8.96 23.51
N ARG A 306 14.15 -9.49 22.33
CA ARG A 306 13.78 -8.74 21.13
C ARG A 306 12.36 -9.08 20.72
N VAL A 307 11.56 -8.06 20.47
CA VAL A 307 10.19 -8.20 19.96
C VAL A 307 10.08 -7.43 18.64
N THR A 308 9.67 -8.12 17.59
CA THR A 308 9.42 -7.50 16.27
C THR A 308 7.94 -7.25 16.10
N TYR A 309 7.59 -6.03 15.70
CA TYR A 309 6.24 -5.57 15.45
C TYR A 309 6.08 -5.17 13.98
N VAL A 310 4.91 -5.47 13.42
CA VAL A 310 4.42 -4.80 12.21
C VAL A 310 3.48 -3.69 12.64
N ASN A 311 3.72 -2.47 12.15
CA ASN A 311 2.84 -1.33 12.36
C ASN A 311 2.29 -0.88 11.00
N VAL A 312 0.97 -0.86 10.84
CA VAL A 312 0.30 -0.26 9.66
C VAL A 312 -0.19 1.10 10.09
N ILE A 313 0.31 2.16 9.46
CA ILE A 313 -0.05 3.54 9.77
C ILE A 313 -0.89 4.11 8.65
N ALA A 314 -2.01 4.74 9.01
CA ALA A 314 -2.81 5.56 8.11
C ALA A 314 -2.63 7.04 8.49
N MET A 315 -2.30 7.89 7.52
CA MET A 315 -2.12 9.33 7.70
C MET A 315 -2.70 10.11 6.53
N VAL A 316 -3.21 11.31 6.82
CA VAL A 316 -3.65 12.28 5.81
C VAL A 316 -2.52 13.27 5.60
N VAL A 317 -2.08 13.40 4.35
CA VAL A 317 -0.99 14.29 3.94
C VAL A 317 -1.59 15.43 3.11
N PRO A 318 -1.57 16.68 3.62
CA PRO A 318 -2.13 17.84 2.93
C PRO A 318 -1.42 18.20 1.61
N PRO A 319 -2.09 18.92 0.70
CA PRO A 319 -1.48 19.46 -0.52
C PRO A 319 -0.36 20.47 -0.19
N ALA A 320 0.61 20.59 -1.09
CA ALA A 320 1.70 21.53 -0.97
C ALA A 320 1.19 22.98 -0.88
N GLY A 321 1.89 23.82 -0.13
CA GLY A 321 1.49 25.21 0.13
C GLY A 321 0.40 25.37 1.20
N SER A 322 -0.12 24.27 1.77
CA SER A 322 -0.95 24.32 2.97
C SER A 322 -0.10 24.50 4.24
N ASP A 323 -0.60 25.29 5.20
CA ASP A 323 -0.05 25.36 6.56
C ASP A 323 -0.51 24.19 7.45
N ALA A 324 -1.34 23.28 6.93
CA ALA A 324 -1.83 22.13 7.67
C ALA A 324 -0.72 21.09 7.93
N LYS A 325 -0.75 20.50 9.12
CA LYS A 325 0.12 19.39 9.49
C LYS A 325 -0.37 18.07 8.86
N ILE A 326 0.55 17.12 8.72
CA ILE A 326 0.22 15.72 8.44
C ILE A 326 -0.53 15.16 9.66
N ILE A 327 -1.64 14.46 9.42
CA ILE A 327 -2.50 13.96 10.49
C ILE A 327 -2.49 12.43 10.47
N PRO A 328 -1.81 11.76 11.41
CA PRO A 328 -1.98 10.33 11.61
C PRO A 328 -3.41 10.04 12.07
N VAL A 329 -4.15 9.24 11.32
CA VAL A 329 -5.58 8.99 11.51
C VAL A 329 -5.88 7.56 11.95
N GLY A 330 -4.92 6.65 11.86
CA GLY A 330 -5.13 5.29 12.35
C GLY A 330 -3.85 4.48 12.40
N ALA A 331 -3.91 3.40 13.18
CA ALA A 331 -2.83 2.43 13.24
C ALA A 331 -3.33 1.02 13.53
N GLU A 332 -2.58 0.03 13.06
CA GLU A 332 -2.55 -1.33 13.57
C GLU A 332 -1.14 -1.63 14.06
N ARG A 333 -1.00 -2.29 15.20
CA ARG A 333 0.31 -2.66 15.76
C ARG A 333 0.20 -4.05 16.36
N GLN A 334 0.98 -4.98 15.83
CA GLN A 334 0.95 -6.39 16.24
C GLN A 334 2.37 -6.92 16.44
N PRO A 335 2.71 -7.52 17.59
CA PRO A 335 3.95 -8.29 17.72
C PRO A 335 3.85 -9.49 16.79
N ILE A 336 4.87 -9.74 15.97
CA ILE A 336 4.90 -10.88 15.05
C ILE A 336 5.99 -11.90 15.41
N LYS A 337 6.91 -11.53 16.29
CA LYS A 337 8.03 -12.38 16.70
C LYS A 337 8.57 -11.95 18.06
N VAL A 338 8.91 -12.90 18.92
CA VAL A 338 9.57 -12.67 20.21
C VAL A 338 10.74 -13.64 20.33
N GLU A 339 11.93 -13.13 20.66
CA GLU A 339 13.16 -13.90 20.72
C GLU A 339 13.98 -13.48 21.93
N ALA A 340 14.60 -14.46 22.60
CA ALA A 340 15.68 -14.21 23.54
C ALA A 340 17.01 -14.22 22.79
N LEU A 341 17.95 -13.33 23.18
CA LEU A 341 19.26 -13.17 22.53
C LEU A 341 20.41 -13.64 23.40
#